data_AF-A0A0B6Z734-F1
#
_entry.id   AF-A0A0B6Z734-F1
#
_cell.length_a   1.000
_cell.length_b   1.000
_cell.length_c   1.000
_cell.angle_alpha   90.00
_cell.angle_beta   90.00
_cell.angle_gamma   90.00
#
_symmetry.space_group_name_H-M   'P 1'
#
loop_
_entity.id
_entity.type
_entity.pdbx_description
1 polymer ?
#
loop_
_entity_poly.entity_id
_entity_poly.type
_entity_poly.pdbx_seq_one_letter_code
_entity_poly.pdbx_strand_id
1 'polypeptide(L)'
;VLCVHDKDSQRGDCVKHYKIRKLDNGGCFITSKATFSNHAELIRHYQVKEEGLCRKLTAPCPKPKPVMQDLSVETKDMWEIPRETLQLQTLLGSGQFGEVYKGTWKGSTDVAVKTLKQGSMTVAHFLQEAQIMKMLRHDKLVRLYAVCTQEEPIYIVTELMAHGSLLEYLRNDKYKLVLLPHLIDMSSQVASGMAYLENKNFIHRDLAA
;
A
#
# COMPACT_ATOMS: atom_id res chain seq x y z
N VAL A 1 -12.37 -15.75 9.55
CA VAL A 1 -11.83 -16.80 8.65
C VAL A 1 -10.43 -17.15 9.13
N LEU A 2 -10.02 -18.41 9.05
CA LEU A 2 -8.64 -18.86 9.28
C LEU A 2 -8.00 -19.10 7.90
N CYS A 3 -6.85 -18.51 7.63
CA CYS A 3 -6.12 -18.67 6.38
C CYS A 3 -4.84 -19.47 6.64
N VAL A 4 -4.59 -20.53 5.87
CA VAL A 4 -3.45 -21.43 6.06
C VAL A 4 -2.68 -21.55 4.75
N HIS A 5 -1.38 -21.28 4.81
CA HIS A 5 -0.46 -21.49 3.69
C HIS A 5 -0.14 -22.97 3.51
N ASP A 6 -0.34 -23.49 2.31
CA ASP A 6 -0.20 -24.90 1.94
C ASP A 6 0.65 -25.07 0.68
N LYS A 7 1.29 -26.24 0.55
CA LYS A 7 2.09 -26.62 -0.63
C LYS A 7 1.42 -27.80 -1.30
N ASP A 8 0.66 -27.51 -2.35
CA ASP A 8 -0.05 -28.52 -3.12
C ASP A 8 0.84 -29.05 -4.26
N SER A 9 0.88 -30.37 -4.43
CA SER A 9 1.75 -31.03 -5.42
C SER A 9 1.44 -30.64 -6.87
N GLN A 10 0.21 -30.21 -7.16
CA GLN A 10 -0.22 -29.82 -8.50
C GLN A 10 -0.28 -28.30 -8.71
N ARG A 11 -0.58 -27.54 -7.64
CA ARG A 11 -0.76 -26.08 -7.71
C ARG A 11 0.40 -25.27 -7.15
N GLY A 12 1.37 -25.89 -6.48
CA GLY A 12 2.45 -25.21 -5.79
C GLY A 12 1.99 -24.53 -4.48
N ASP A 13 2.57 -23.38 -4.16
CA ASP A 13 2.20 -22.60 -2.98
C ASP A 13 0.78 -22.03 -3.12
N CYS A 14 -0.08 -22.28 -2.13
CA CYS A 14 -1.46 -21.78 -2.12
C CYS A 14 -1.93 -21.42 -0.70
N VAL A 15 -3.04 -20.68 -0.61
CA VAL A 15 -3.69 -20.35 0.68
C VAL A 15 -5.07 -20.98 0.73
N LYS A 16 -5.33 -21.77 1.76
CA LYS A 16 -6.65 -22.36 2.03
C LYS A 16 -7.37 -21.55 3.10
N HIS A 17 -8.65 -21.26 2.83
CA HIS A 17 -9.49 -20.42 3.68
C HIS A 17 -10.56 -21.27 4.38
N TYR A 18 -10.54 -21.25 5.70
CA TYR A 18 -11.47 -21.98 6.57
C TYR A 18 -12.42 -21.00 7.27
N LYS A 19 -13.72 -21.12 7.00
CA LYS A 19 -14.72 -20.27 7.64
C LYS A 19 -14.87 -20.69 9.11
N ILE A 20 -14.49 -19.80 10.02
CA ILE A 20 -14.78 -19.94 11.45
C ILE A 20 -16.24 -19.52 11.66
N ARG A 21 -17.05 -20.43 12.19
CA ARG A 21 -18.44 -20.18 12.58
C ARG A 21 -18.50 -19.91 14.08
N LYS A 22 -19.43 -19.05 14.47
CA LYS A 22 -19.72 -18.75 15.88
C LYS A 22 -20.93 -19.57 16.33
N LEU A 23 -20.91 -19.96 17.60
CA LEU A 23 -22.02 -20.60 18.30
C LEU A 23 -22.78 -19.53 19.12
N ASP A 24 -24.03 -19.81 19.45
CA ASP A 24 -24.88 -18.88 20.22
C ASP A 24 -24.33 -18.63 21.63
N ASN A 25 -23.59 -19.59 22.18
CA ASN A 25 -22.93 -19.48 23.49
C ASN A 25 -21.60 -18.69 23.45
N GLY A 26 -21.26 -18.05 22.33
CA GLY A 26 -20.01 -17.29 22.15
C GLY A 26 -18.80 -18.15 21.71
N GLY A 27 -18.95 -19.47 21.63
CA GLY A 27 -17.92 -20.37 21.14
C GLY A 27 -17.69 -20.28 19.62
N CYS A 28 -16.68 -20.99 19.12
CA CYS A 28 -16.32 -21.00 17.71
C CYS A 28 -15.85 -22.38 17.21
N PHE A 29 -16.00 -22.62 15.92
CA PHE A 29 -15.56 -23.87 15.28
C PHE A 29 -15.29 -23.70 13.78
N ILE A 30 -14.54 -24.62 13.20
CA ILE A 30 -14.37 -24.75 11.74
C ILE A 30 -15.19 -25.94 11.23
N THR A 31 -15.04 -27.08 11.89
CA THR A 31 -15.85 -28.29 11.67
C THR A 31 -16.72 -28.52 12.90
N SER A 32 -17.93 -29.05 12.73
CA SER A 32 -18.82 -29.36 13.87
C SER A 32 -18.27 -30.46 14.80
N LYS A 33 -17.18 -31.13 14.40
CA LYS A 33 -16.50 -32.17 15.18
C LYS A 33 -15.70 -31.61 16.36
N ALA A 34 -15.29 -30.35 16.30
CA ALA A 34 -14.50 -29.72 17.35
C ALA A 34 -14.95 -28.26 17.54
N THR A 35 -15.47 -27.96 18.73
CA THR A 35 -15.91 -26.63 19.16
C THR A 35 -15.00 -26.11 20.26
N PHE A 36 -14.81 -24.80 20.29
CA PHE A 36 -13.86 -24.14 21.19
C PHE A 36 -14.53 -22.94 21.85
N SER A 37 -14.14 -22.61 23.08
CA SER A 37 -14.74 -21.46 23.78
C SER A 37 -14.32 -20.13 23.16
N ASN A 38 -13.11 -20.08 22.58
CA ASN A 38 -12.54 -18.88 21.98
C ASN A 38 -11.54 -19.21 20.86
N HIS A 39 -11.10 -18.18 20.13
CA HIS A 39 -10.18 -18.32 19.01
C HIS A 39 -8.79 -18.82 19.42
N ALA A 40 -8.31 -18.51 20.63
CA ALA A 40 -6.99 -18.92 21.08
C ALA A 40 -6.93 -20.44 21.31
N GLU A 41 -7.98 -21.04 21.89
CA GLU A 41 -8.11 -22.49 22.03
C GLU A 41 -8.20 -23.19 20.67
N LEU A 42 -8.99 -22.64 19.75
CA LEU A 42 -9.08 -23.13 18.37
C LEU A 42 -7.69 -23.16 17.72
N ILE A 43 -6.92 -22.07 17.82
CA ILE A 43 -5.57 -21.99 17.25
C ILE A 43 -4.66 -23.03 17.91
N ARG A 44 -4.65 -23.12 19.24
CA ARG A 44 -3.81 -24.07 19.98
C ARG A 44 -4.11 -25.52 19.60
N HIS A 45 -5.38 -25.87 19.42
CA HIS A 45 -5.77 -27.20 18.96
C HIS A 45 -5.19 -27.52 17.58
N TYR A 46 -5.37 -26.59 16.63
CA TYR A 46 -4.91 -26.80 15.26
C TYR A 46 -3.39 -26.67 15.07
N GLN A 47 -2.65 -26.18 16.08
CA GLN A 47 -1.19 -26.30 16.14
C GLN A 47 -0.72 -27.72 16.43
N VAL A 48 -1.54 -28.52 17.13
CA VAL A 48 -1.19 -29.90 17.51
C VAL A 48 -1.78 -30.92 16.54
N LYS A 49 -2.98 -30.66 16.00
CA LYS A 49 -3.75 -31.57 15.14
C LYS A 49 -4.27 -30.88 13.88
N GLU A 50 -4.41 -31.62 12.79
CA GLU A 50 -4.94 -31.06 11.53
C GLU A 50 -6.47 -31.08 11.49
N GLU A 51 -7.09 -32.20 11.90
CA GLU A 51 -8.54 -32.41 12.04
C GLU A 51 -9.41 -31.71 10.96
N GLY A 52 -9.03 -31.90 9.69
CA GLY A 52 -9.75 -31.36 8.54
C GLY A 52 -9.16 -30.06 7.95
N LEU A 53 -8.13 -29.50 8.57
CA LEU A 53 -7.24 -28.55 7.90
C LEU A 53 -6.29 -29.27 6.94
N CYS A 54 -5.76 -28.54 5.97
CA CYS A 54 -4.78 -29.05 5.03
C CYS A 54 -3.44 -29.39 5.68
N ARG A 55 -3.14 -28.75 6.81
CA ARG A 55 -1.94 -28.98 7.61
C ARG A 55 -2.10 -28.37 9.01
N LYS A 56 -1.19 -28.73 9.92
CA LYS A 56 -1.10 -28.10 11.25
C LYS A 56 -0.70 -26.62 11.14
N LEU A 57 -1.24 -25.80 12.04
CA LEU A 57 -0.81 -24.43 12.21
C LEU A 57 0.61 -24.41 12.78
N THR A 58 1.46 -23.57 12.20
CA THR A 58 2.87 -23.47 12.59
C THR A 58 3.15 -22.06 13.12
N ALA A 59 3.74 -21.20 12.30
CA ALA A 59 4.00 -19.82 12.64
C ALA A 59 2.83 -18.91 12.18
N PRO A 60 2.52 -17.84 12.93
CA PRO A 60 1.64 -16.79 12.43
C PRO A 60 2.25 -16.11 11.21
N CYS A 61 1.41 -15.62 10.30
CA CYS A 61 1.87 -14.84 9.15
C CYS A 61 2.60 -13.57 9.65
N PRO A 62 3.85 -13.33 9.22
CA PRO A 62 4.57 -12.10 9.54
C PRO A 62 3.75 -10.89 9.09
N LYS A 63 3.44 -9.98 10.02
CA LYS A 63 2.75 -8.74 9.67
C LYS A 63 3.77 -7.75 9.10
N PRO A 64 3.52 -7.13 7.94
CA PRO A 64 4.35 -6.03 7.48
C PRO A 64 4.33 -4.91 8.53
N LYS A 65 5.43 -4.14 8.60
CA LYS A 65 5.47 -2.96 9.46
C LYS A 65 4.32 -2.03 9.08
N PRO A 66 3.60 -1.43 10.05
CA PRO A 66 2.58 -0.45 9.74
C PRO A 66 3.17 0.66 8.87
N VAL A 67 2.54 0.93 7.72
CA VAL A 67 2.92 2.08 6.89
C VAL A 67 2.41 3.33 7.57
N MET A 68 3.27 4.35 7.71
CA MET A 68 2.85 5.63 8.27
C MET A 68 1.78 6.26 7.37
N GLN A 69 0.64 6.60 7.99
CA GLN A 69 -0.49 7.20 7.25
C GLN A 69 -0.27 8.67 6.91
N ASP A 70 0.61 9.35 7.64
CA ASP A 70 0.95 10.77 7.53
C ASP A 70 2.37 10.96 8.09
N LEU A 71 3.06 12.07 7.78
CA LEU A 71 4.44 12.31 8.26
C LEU A 71 4.53 12.45 9.79
N SER A 72 3.51 13.05 10.41
CA SER A 72 3.36 13.13 11.85
C SER A 72 1.92 13.48 12.25
N VAL A 73 1.64 13.45 13.56
CA VAL A 73 0.35 13.87 14.11
C VAL A 73 0.11 15.37 13.85
N GLU A 74 1.14 16.21 13.94
CA GLU A 74 1.03 17.65 13.73
C GLU A 74 0.80 18.02 12.25
N THR A 75 1.38 17.25 11.34
CA THR A 75 1.19 17.44 9.88
C THR A 75 -0.13 16.86 9.36
N LYS A 76 -0.87 16.14 10.21
CA LYS A 76 -2.21 15.66 9.89
C LYS A 76 -3.15 16.81 9.56
N ASP A 77 -3.03 17.94 10.26
CA ASP A 77 -3.85 19.14 10.05
C ASP A 77 -3.08 20.24 9.29
N MET A 78 -1.76 20.34 9.45
CA MET A 78 -0.88 21.24 8.69
C MET A 78 -0.10 20.50 7.59
N TRP A 79 -0.59 20.60 6.35
CA TRP A 79 -0.06 19.86 5.19
C TRP A 79 1.02 20.61 4.41
N GLU A 80 1.13 21.92 4.61
CA GLU A 80 2.25 22.70 4.11
C GLU A 80 3.41 22.57 5.10
N ILE A 81 4.55 22.07 4.63
CA ILE A 81 5.75 21.92 5.45
C ILE A 81 6.85 22.87 4.97
N PRO A 82 7.70 23.38 5.88
CA PRO A 82 8.87 24.17 5.49
C PRO A 82 9.84 23.32 4.67
N ARG A 83 10.39 23.87 3.59
CA ARG A 83 11.28 23.14 2.67
C ARG A 83 12.54 22.65 3.37
N GLU A 84 13.01 23.37 4.38
CA GLU A 84 14.19 23.06 5.18
C GLU A 84 14.04 21.75 5.96
N THR A 85 12.80 21.29 6.17
CA THR A 85 12.53 19.98 6.77
C THR A 85 12.76 18.82 5.82
N LEU A 86 12.98 19.08 4.53
CA LEU A 86 13.27 18.10 3.49
C LEU A 86 14.74 18.17 3.09
N GLN A 87 15.34 17.00 2.88
CA GLN A 87 16.66 16.86 2.29
C GLN A 87 16.52 16.05 1.01
N LEU A 88 16.72 16.70 -0.14
CA LEU A 88 16.78 16.01 -1.42
C LEU A 88 18.11 15.25 -1.53
N GLN A 89 18.05 14.03 -2.04
CA GLN A 89 19.19 13.14 -2.15
C GLN A 89 19.45 12.78 -3.61
N THR A 90 18.76 11.75 -4.12
CA THR A 90 19.04 11.18 -5.44
C THR A 90 17.92 11.49 -6.41
N LEU A 91 18.26 11.95 -7.61
CA LEU A 91 17.28 12.08 -8.70
C LEU A 91 16.78 10.67 -9.10
N LEU A 92 15.48 10.45 -8.99
CA LEU A 92 14.82 9.21 -9.38
C LEU A 92 14.33 9.25 -10.82
N GLY A 93 13.90 10.42 -11.29
CA GLY A 93 13.43 10.60 -12.66
C GLY A 93 13.16 12.05 -13.01
N SER A 94 13.11 12.32 -14.30
CA SER A 94 12.82 13.65 -14.85
C SER A 94 11.79 13.52 -15.97
N GLY A 95 10.79 14.39 -16.00
CA GLY A 95 9.73 14.34 -16.99
C GLY A 95 9.16 15.71 -17.35
N GLN A 96 8.06 15.68 -18.10
CA GLN A 96 7.38 16.89 -18.58
C GLN A 96 6.98 17.82 -17.42
N PHE A 97 6.50 17.24 -16.32
CA PHE A 97 5.96 17.95 -15.17
C PHE A 97 7.00 18.37 -14.12
N GLY A 98 8.28 18.05 -14.34
CA GLY A 98 9.37 18.35 -13.41
C GLY A 98 10.19 17.11 -13.05
N GLU A 99 10.88 17.17 -11.92
CA GLU A 99 11.84 16.15 -11.47
C GLU A 99 11.32 15.46 -10.22
N VAL A 100 11.69 14.19 -10.04
CA VAL A 100 11.35 13.41 -8.86
C VAL A 100 12.65 13.00 -8.17
N TYR A 101 12.76 13.34 -6.90
CA TYR A 101 13.92 13.04 -6.06
C TYR A 101 13.53 12.06 -4.95
N LYS A 102 14.43 11.15 -4.61
CA LYS A 102 14.45 10.54 -3.28
C LYS A 102 14.90 11.60 -2.29
N GLY A 103 14.26 11.66 -1.13
CA GLY A 103 14.70 12.52 -0.04
C GLY A 103 14.32 11.96 1.32
N THR A 104 14.65 12.72 2.35
CA THR A 104 14.25 12.44 3.73
C THR A 104 13.55 13.64 4.35
N TRP A 105 12.45 13.39 5.04
CA TRP A 105 11.81 14.36 5.91
C TRP A 105 12.35 14.24 7.33
N LYS A 106 12.78 15.37 7.92
CA LYS A 106 13.41 15.47 9.26
C LYS A 106 14.51 14.41 9.48
N GLY A 107 15.26 14.09 8.43
CA GLY A 107 16.38 13.15 8.45
C GLY A 107 16.04 11.69 8.77
N SER A 108 14.76 11.31 8.83
CA SER A 108 14.35 9.97 9.31
C SER A 108 13.32 9.27 8.42
N THR A 109 12.41 10.02 7.80
CA THR A 109 11.35 9.45 6.96
C THR A 109 11.73 9.54 5.49
N ASP A 110 11.96 8.40 4.83
CA ASP A 110 12.17 8.33 3.38
C ASP A 110 10.91 8.79 2.63
N VAL A 111 11.09 9.69 1.66
CA VAL A 111 10.03 10.27 0.84
C VAL A 111 10.45 10.38 -0.63
N ALA A 112 9.45 10.47 -1.52
CA ALA A 112 9.66 10.96 -2.88
C ALA A 112 9.20 12.42 -2.96
N VAL A 113 10.02 13.29 -3.56
CA VAL A 113 9.73 14.71 -3.72
C VAL A 113 9.69 15.04 -5.20
N LYS A 114 8.50 15.38 -5.70
CA LYS A 114 8.30 15.86 -7.07
C LYS A 114 8.34 17.38 -7.10
N THR A 115 9.21 17.95 -7.93
CA THR A 115 9.28 19.38 -8.20
C THR A 115 8.33 19.72 -9.34
N LEU A 116 7.64 20.85 -9.25
CA LEU A 116 6.88 21.42 -10.37
C LEU A 116 7.69 22.52 -11.05
N LYS A 117 7.63 22.57 -12.39
CA LYS A 117 8.26 23.65 -13.16
C LYS A 117 7.52 24.97 -12.90
N GLN A 118 8.27 26.07 -12.79
CA GLN A 118 7.70 27.41 -12.63
C GLN A 118 6.66 27.72 -13.73
N GLY A 119 5.57 28.36 -13.33
CA GLY A 119 4.52 28.81 -14.25
C GLY A 119 3.53 27.72 -14.68
N SER A 120 3.59 26.50 -14.13
CA SER A 120 2.63 25.43 -14.48
C SER A 120 1.21 25.67 -13.98
N MET A 121 1.05 26.37 -12.84
CA MET A 121 -0.24 26.73 -12.23
C MET A 121 -0.03 27.76 -11.12
N THR A 122 -1.09 28.46 -10.71
CA THR A 122 -1.03 29.33 -9.53
C THR A 122 -0.97 28.49 -8.25
N VAL A 123 -0.25 28.98 -7.23
CA VAL A 123 -0.17 28.31 -5.92
C VAL A 123 -1.57 28.05 -5.34
N ALA A 124 -2.48 29.03 -5.42
CA ALA A 124 -3.84 28.88 -4.90
C ALA A 124 -4.60 27.71 -5.54
N HIS A 125 -4.49 27.53 -6.86
CA HIS A 125 -5.16 26.42 -7.56
C HIS A 125 -4.52 25.08 -7.21
N PHE A 126 -3.18 25.04 -7.13
CA PHE A 126 -2.45 23.85 -6.69
C PHE A 126 -2.89 23.39 -5.29
N LEU A 127 -3.05 24.33 -4.35
CA LEU A 127 -3.48 24.01 -2.99
C LEU A 127 -4.90 23.44 -2.92
N GLN A 128 -5.81 23.93 -3.75
CA GLN A 128 -7.15 23.37 -3.88
C GLN A 128 -7.12 21.93 -4.41
N GLU A 129 -6.32 21.66 -5.44
CA GLU A 129 -6.17 20.30 -5.97
C GLU A 129 -5.49 19.35 -4.95
N ALA A 130 -4.43 19.81 -4.28
CA ALA A 130 -3.74 19.06 -3.24
C ALA A 130 -4.66 18.69 -2.06
N GLN A 131 -5.58 19.58 -1.68
CA GLN A 131 -6.57 19.31 -0.64
C GLN A 131 -7.53 18.17 -1.02
N ILE A 132 -7.95 18.10 -2.28
CA ILE A 132 -8.77 16.99 -2.79
C ILE A 132 -7.94 15.70 -2.80
N MET A 133 -6.70 15.75 -3.30
CA MET A 133 -5.82 14.59 -3.37
C MET A 133 -5.56 13.97 -1.98
N LYS A 134 -5.44 14.78 -0.93
CA LYS A 134 -5.25 14.30 0.45
C LYS A 134 -6.42 13.48 0.99
N MET A 135 -7.65 13.77 0.52
CA MET A 135 -8.83 13.00 0.93
C MET A 135 -8.86 11.60 0.31
N LEU A 136 -8.08 11.37 -0.74
CA LEU A 136 -7.99 10.08 -1.43
C LEU A 136 -7.07 9.15 -0.63
N ARG A 137 -7.66 8.34 0.24
CA ARG A 137 -6.96 7.33 1.04
C ARG A 137 -7.38 5.93 0.58
N HIS A 138 -6.46 5.22 -0.06
CA HIS A 138 -6.64 3.85 -0.52
C HIS A 138 -5.28 3.11 -0.59
N ASP A 139 -5.26 1.81 -0.27
CA ASP A 139 -4.03 0.99 -0.23
C ASP A 139 -3.39 0.73 -1.61
N LYS A 140 -3.99 1.26 -2.68
CA LYS A 140 -3.54 1.13 -4.08
C LYS A 140 -3.36 2.48 -4.77
N LEU A 141 -3.30 3.56 -3.99
CA LEU A 141 -2.96 4.89 -4.45
C LEU A 141 -1.72 5.36 -3.69
N VAL A 142 -0.78 5.97 -4.41
CA VAL A 142 0.40 6.59 -3.80
C VAL A 142 -0.07 7.73 -2.90
N ARG A 143 0.35 7.68 -1.64
CA ARG A 143 -0.10 8.60 -0.61
C ARG A 143 0.63 9.93 -0.73
N LEU A 144 -0.16 11.02 -0.83
CA LEU A 144 0.32 12.38 -0.67
C LEU A 144 0.51 12.68 0.82
N TYR A 145 1.72 13.07 1.20
CA TYR A 145 2.05 13.41 2.59
C TYR A 145 1.96 14.91 2.87
N ALA A 146 2.60 15.72 2.04
CA ALA A 146 2.72 17.15 2.24
C ALA A 146 3.06 17.86 0.94
N VAL A 147 3.03 19.19 0.96
CA VAL A 147 3.56 20.03 -0.13
C VAL A 147 4.39 21.17 0.45
N CYS A 148 5.26 21.77 -0.36
CA CYS A 148 5.96 23.01 -0.03
C CYS A 148 5.60 24.05 -1.08
N THR A 149 4.88 25.10 -0.68
CA THR A 149 4.35 26.12 -1.61
C THR A 149 4.75 27.54 -1.28
N GLN A 150 5.44 27.77 -0.16
CA GLN A 150 5.89 29.10 0.26
C GLN A 150 6.93 29.72 -0.69
N GLU A 151 7.65 28.88 -1.44
CA GLU A 151 8.65 29.31 -2.41
C GLU A 151 8.67 28.37 -3.63
N GLU A 152 9.15 28.88 -4.76
CA GLU A 152 9.34 28.08 -5.97
C GLU A 152 10.72 27.39 -5.97
N PRO A 153 10.85 26.19 -6.55
CA PRO A 153 9.81 25.39 -7.19
C PRO A 153 8.90 24.69 -6.17
N ILE A 154 7.59 24.63 -6.42
CA ILE A 154 6.65 23.87 -5.57
C ILE A 154 7.09 22.40 -5.44
N TYR A 155 7.05 21.85 -4.22
CA TYR A 155 7.30 20.44 -3.94
C TYR A 155 6.04 19.67 -3.59
N ILE A 156 5.91 18.47 -4.14
CA ILE A 156 4.90 17.47 -3.78
C ILE A 156 5.63 16.32 -3.08
N VAL A 157 5.26 16.02 -1.84
CA VAL A 157 5.91 15.00 -1.02
C VAL A 157 4.99 13.78 -0.91
N THR A 158 5.46 12.62 -1.36
CA THR A 158 4.71 11.36 -1.32
C THR A 158 5.52 10.25 -0.66
N GLU A 159 4.88 9.10 -0.43
CA GLU A 159 5.61 7.89 -0.06
C GLU A 159 6.63 7.50 -1.12
N LEU A 160 7.75 6.94 -0.67
CA LEU A 160 8.81 6.44 -1.55
C LEU A 160 8.52 4.99 -1.96
N MET A 161 8.35 4.77 -3.26
CA MET A 161 8.17 3.42 -3.82
C MET A 161 9.53 2.78 -4.13
N ALA A 162 9.96 1.84 -3.28
CA ALA A 162 11.30 1.25 -3.33
C ALA A 162 11.65 0.52 -4.64
N HIS A 163 10.65 0.13 -5.43
CA HIS A 163 10.82 -0.60 -6.69
C HIS A 163 10.60 0.27 -7.94
N GLY A 164 10.45 1.58 -7.79
CA GLY A 164 10.28 2.50 -8.91
C GLY A 164 8.92 2.38 -9.59
N SER A 165 8.87 2.77 -10.87
CA SER A 165 7.65 2.72 -11.69
C SER A 165 7.32 1.29 -12.15
N LEU A 166 6.05 1.04 -12.48
CA LEU A 166 5.63 -0.25 -13.02
C LEU A 166 6.29 -0.53 -14.38
N LEU A 167 6.45 0.48 -15.25
CA LEU A 167 7.16 0.35 -16.51
C LEU A 167 8.60 -0.14 -16.35
N GLU A 168 9.36 0.49 -15.45
CA GLU A 168 10.73 0.09 -15.17
C GLU A 168 10.78 -1.31 -14.56
N TYR A 169 9.85 -1.62 -13.66
CA TYR A 169 9.73 -2.94 -13.05
C TYR A 169 9.49 -4.03 -14.10
N LEU A 170 8.57 -3.81 -15.04
CA LEU A 170 8.24 -4.77 -16.09
C LEU A 170 9.34 -4.92 -17.15
N ARG A 171 10.10 -3.86 -17.41
CA ARG A 171 11.21 -3.87 -18.39
C ARG A 171 12.53 -4.38 -17.82
N ASN A 172 12.67 -4.42 -16.50
CA ASN A 172 13.93 -4.79 -15.88
C ASN A 172 14.18 -6.29 -16.02
N ASP A 173 15.30 -6.61 -16.66
CA ASP A 173 15.74 -7.98 -16.96
C ASP A 173 15.87 -8.89 -15.73
N LYS A 174 16.09 -8.30 -14.53
CA LYS A 174 16.12 -9.04 -13.27
C LYS A 174 14.75 -9.61 -12.89
N TYR A 175 13.66 -9.05 -13.42
CA TYR A 175 12.27 -9.45 -13.15
C TYR A 175 11.61 -10.14 -14.36
N LYS A 176 12.37 -10.57 -15.38
CA LYS A 176 11.89 -11.24 -16.62
C LYS A 176 11.01 -12.49 -16.43
N LEU A 177 10.79 -12.94 -15.18
CA LEU A 177 10.00 -14.10 -14.82
C LEU A 177 8.66 -13.73 -14.16
N VAL A 178 8.11 -12.52 -14.38
CA VAL A 178 6.74 -12.24 -13.93
C VAL A 178 5.76 -13.11 -14.72
N LEU A 179 5.23 -14.14 -14.05
CA LEU A 179 4.23 -15.02 -14.62
C LEU A 179 2.91 -14.27 -14.85
N LEU A 180 2.12 -14.72 -15.84
CA LEU A 180 0.81 -14.13 -16.18
C LEU A 180 -0.11 -13.92 -14.96
N PRO A 181 -0.21 -14.84 -13.98
CA PRO A 181 -1.03 -14.59 -12.79
C PRO A 181 -0.62 -13.36 -11.99
N HIS A 182 0.68 -13.04 -11.91
CA HIS A 182 1.16 -11.84 -11.22
C HIS A 182 0.83 -10.57 -12.02
N LEU A 183 0.86 -10.60 -13.35
CA LEU A 183 0.45 -9.47 -14.18
C LEU A 183 -1.05 -9.18 -14.03
N ILE A 184 -1.87 -10.23 -13.96
CA ILE A 184 -3.32 -10.11 -13.68
C ILE A 184 -3.53 -9.52 -12.29
N ASP A 185 -2.78 -9.97 -11.28
CA ASP A 185 -2.86 -9.43 -9.92
C ASP A 185 -2.47 -7.95 -9.86
N MET A 186 -1.36 -7.55 -10.51
CA MET A 186 -0.96 -6.13 -10.63
C MET A 186 -2.06 -5.29 -11.29
N SER A 187 -2.68 -5.80 -12.36
CA SER A 187 -3.77 -5.13 -13.06
C SER A 187 -5.02 -5.02 -12.19
N SER A 188 -5.36 -6.06 -11.43
CA SER A 188 -6.46 -6.05 -10.47
C SER A 188 -6.23 -5.02 -9.36
N GLN A 189 -5.01 -4.92 -8.87
CA GLN A 189 -4.59 -3.94 -7.88
C GLN A 189 -4.72 -2.49 -8.40
N VAL A 190 -4.27 -2.22 -9.63
CA VAL A 190 -4.46 -0.91 -10.28
C VAL A 190 -5.96 -0.60 -10.46
N ALA A 191 -6.73 -1.56 -10.96
CA ALA A 191 -8.17 -1.43 -11.14
C ALA A 191 -8.89 -1.15 -9.81
N SER A 192 -8.46 -1.76 -8.70
CA SER A 192 -8.98 -1.48 -7.36
C SER A 192 -8.73 -0.03 -6.94
N GLY A 193 -7.54 0.53 -7.21
CA GLY A 193 -7.27 1.95 -6.98
C GLY A 193 -8.13 2.87 -7.85
N MET A 194 -8.31 2.52 -9.11
CA MET A 194 -9.15 3.30 -10.04
C MET A 194 -10.64 3.24 -9.70
N ALA A 195 -11.15 2.07 -9.28
CA ALA A 195 -12.51 1.93 -8.78
C ALA A 195 -12.76 2.80 -7.54
N TYR A 196 -11.75 2.96 -6.67
CA TYR A 196 -11.85 3.90 -5.56
C TYR A 196 -11.96 5.36 -6.05
N LEU A 197 -11.15 5.77 -7.02
CA LEU A 197 -11.22 7.13 -7.59
C LEU A 197 -12.58 7.39 -8.25
N GLU A 198 -13.09 6.42 -9.00
CA GLU A 198 -14.42 6.46 -9.60
C GLU A 198 -15.52 6.68 -8.54
N ASN A 199 -15.49 5.91 -7.45
CA ASN A 199 -16.43 6.07 -6.33
C ASN A 199 -16.32 7.43 -5.61
N LYS A 200 -15.21 8.15 -5.81
CA LYS A 200 -15.00 9.52 -5.31
C LYS A 200 -15.27 10.58 -6.37
N ASN A 201 -15.79 10.20 -7.54
CA ASN A 201 -16.00 11.07 -8.70
C ASN A 201 -14.71 11.82 -9.10
N PHE A 202 -13.56 11.17 -8.98
CA PHE A 202 -12.25 11.74 -9.27
C PHE A 202 -11.65 11.12 -10.54
N ILE A 203 -11.09 11.94 -11.41
CA ILE A 203 -10.48 11.52 -12.68
C ILE A 203 -8.96 11.59 -12.54
N HIS A 204 -8.26 10.48 -12.75
CA HIS A 204 -6.79 10.41 -12.66
C HIS A 204 -6.08 11.26 -13.73
N ARG A 205 -6.66 11.36 -14.92
CA ARG A 205 -6.18 12.12 -16.11
C ARG A 205 -4.89 11.65 -16.77
N ASP A 206 -4.02 10.93 -16.06
CA ASP A 206 -2.72 10.48 -16.61
C ASP A 206 -2.35 9.06 -16.15
N LEU A 207 -3.25 8.09 -16.35
CA LEU A 207 -3.01 6.69 -15.96
C LEU A 207 -2.19 5.98 -17.04
N ALA A 208 -0.98 5.56 -16.68
CA ALA A 208 -0.10 4.76 -17.53
C ALA A 208 0.79 3.84 -16.67
N ALA A 209 1.44 2.87 -17.32
CA ALA A 209 2.43 2.00 -16.69
C ALA A 209 3.80 2.68 -16.66
#